data_AF-A0A1V6HTV6-F1
#
_entry.id   AF-A0A1V6HTV6-F1
#
_cell.length_a   1.000
_cell.length_b   1.000
_cell.length_c   1.000
_cell.angle_alpha   90.00
_cell.angle_beta   90.00
_cell.angle_gamma   90.00
#
_symmetry.space_group_name_H-M   'P 1'
#
loop_
_entity.id
_entity.type
_entity.pdbx_description
1 polymer ?
#
loop_
_entity_poly.entity_id
_entity_poly.type
_entity_poly.pdbx_seq_one_letter_code
_entity_poly.pdbx_strand_id
1 'polypeptide(L)'
;MTDIAQRNLVAQWAFDTRPVLQRFHLWLENVEVERAQSEPVSDHAFTPREITRCLALTSAATALGTRLFGQYGAGRGLDKQGYNQVKKAADAISAYIMSEGLWYLTRALPENHAIMVCLGEGLMPKAGETPEMGANPLLGFGRVYARPQVARFVDAAVRRLLNDPEPRFREFYDALRSHRITLWGAAVDTLENTSRFAEGQPTGPMTVLHLFDSPLTVTRPYEAYFGSLTVPRELVREAERRSVLLDWATPRAQVLALARAAYPDLEPGNVHVWTLAGKSRVTRLGRLWEEWRALGVHLVEEGWVAPSGLPVFTDSGTYAPTFLVGSWRDPAGARHLFLCDGYAATAEAMQAASLSEALGLDTTMTVLSPTFRFPHDEEYALMRDVPESAGLIGERPDRDELLAHYREAVATAARSNVPMGQRVLRAADFLPEKRWQVLAALGYICTDPYTGTPGVEQLDELRYRVTASLRTRNAASRVTFTLRLKESLEEARLVFSPLLVRFLGGTDWRRRAVKISDSGRLRNELQTLVSQALEFRGERIRVHFDRIDEKVMPRASQETIREVLTWYKEQHPIWFDWLELS
;
A
#
# COMPACT_ATOMS: atom_id res chain seq x y z
N MET A 1 -33.10 4.46 -11.43
CA MET A 1 -32.78 5.88 -11.16
C MET A 1 -33.36 6.70 -12.31
N THR A 2 -33.95 7.88 -12.06
CA THR A 2 -34.41 8.74 -13.17
C THR A 2 -33.20 9.37 -13.87
N ASP A 3 -33.33 9.74 -15.16
CA ASP A 3 -32.26 10.41 -15.93
C ASP A 3 -31.77 11.69 -15.23
N ILE A 4 -32.68 12.48 -14.65
CA ILE A 4 -32.34 13.69 -13.89
C ILE A 4 -31.54 13.35 -12.63
N ALA A 5 -31.92 12.31 -11.88
CA ALA A 5 -31.19 11.90 -10.68
C ALA A 5 -29.77 11.42 -11.02
N GLN A 6 -29.61 10.70 -12.13
CA GLN A 6 -28.29 10.28 -12.60
C GLN A 6 -27.41 11.48 -13.01
N ARG A 7 -27.95 12.44 -13.75
CA ARG A 7 -27.23 13.68 -14.12
C ARG A 7 -26.80 14.49 -12.90
N ASN A 8 -27.67 14.61 -11.90
CA ASN A 8 -27.35 15.29 -10.64
C ASN A 8 -26.24 14.56 -9.88
N LEU A 9 -26.27 13.22 -9.86
CA LEU A 9 -25.22 12.42 -9.25
C LEU A 9 -23.87 12.66 -9.94
N VAL A 10 -23.83 12.60 -11.28
CA VAL A 10 -22.61 12.88 -12.07
C VAL A 10 -22.11 14.29 -11.80
N ALA A 11 -22.98 15.29 -11.80
CA ALA A 11 -22.60 16.69 -11.53
C ALA A 11 -22.00 16.86 -10.13
N GLN A 12 -22.59 16.24 -9.11
CA GLN A 12 -22.08 16.34 -7.74
C GLN A 12 -20.72 15.63 -7.61
N TRP A 13 -20.54 14.46 -8.21
CA TRP A 13 -19.24 13.78 -8.21
C TRP A 13 -18.19 14.55 -9.00
N ALA A 14 -18.52 15.10 -10.17
CA ALA A 14 -17.62 15.93 -10.95
C ALA A 14 -17.17 17.19 -10.17
N PHE A 15 -18.09 17.80 -9.41
CA PHE A 15 -17.77 18.93 -8.54
C PHE A 15 -16.84 18.51 -7.38
N ASP A 16 -17.26 17.51 -6.60
CA ASP A 16 -16.53 17.04 -5.41
C ASP A 16 -15.14 16.47 -5.76
N THR A 17 -14.95 15.96 -6.98
CA THR A 17 -13.70 15.31 -7.41
C THR A 17 -12.91 16.11 -8.45
N ARG A 18 -13.34 17.36 -8.70
CA ARG A 18 -12.73 18.28 -9.66
C ARG A 18 -11.21 18.40 -9.52
N PRO A 19 -10.59 18.46 -8.33
CA PRO A 19 -9.13 18.56 -8.21
C PRO A 19 -8.38 17.42 -8.92
N VAL A 20 -8.89 16.19 -8.80
CA VAL A 20 -8.27 14.99 -9.38
C VAL A 20 -8.62 14.88 -10.87
N LEU A 21 -9.87 15.13 -11.26
CA LEU A 21 -10.28 15.16 -12.69
C LEU A 21 -9.43 16.14 -13.51
N GLN A 22 -9.26 17.36 -13.00
CA GLN A 22 -8.47 18.39 -13.68
C GLN A 22 -6.99 18.02 -13.76
N ARG A 23 -6.45 17.36 -12.73
CA ARG A 23 -5.06 16.94 -12.73
C ARG A 23 -4.76 15.93 -13.83
N PHE A 24 -5.65 14.95 -14.00
CA PHE A 24 -5.43 13.85 -14.93
C PHE A 24 -6.10 14.06 -16.29
N HIS A 25 -6.63 15.26 -16.54
CA HIS A 25 -7.31 15.61 -17.78
C HIS A 25 -8.43 14.60 -18.11
N LEU A 26 -9.20 14.26 -17.07
CA LEU A 26 -10.30 13.30 -17.15
C LEU A 26 -11.64 14.03 -17.22
N TRP A 27 -12.52 13.53 -18.07
CA TRP A 27 -13.92 13.94 -18.11
C TRP A 27 -14.80 12.83 -17.54
N LEU A 28 -15.60 13.16 -16.50
CA LEU A 28 -16.53 12.22 -15.89
C LEU A 28 -17.84 12.21 -16.68
N GLU A 29 -18.13 11.09 -17.35
CA GLU A 29 -19.36 10.92 -18.13
C GLU A 29 -20.47 10.25 -17.33
N ASN A 30 -20.11 9.29 -16.47
CA ASN A 30 -21.06 8.56 -15.65
C ASN A 30 -20.42 8.12 -14.33
N VAL A 31 -21.25 7.93 -13.31
CA VAL A 31 -20.86 7.32 -12.04
C VAL A 31 -21.99 6.45 -11.50
N GLU A 32 -21.67 5.21 -11.17
CA GLU A 32 -22.58 4.26 -10.54
C GLU A 32 -22.06 3.98 -9.13
N VAL A 33 -22.95 3.96 -8.15
CA VAL A 33 -22.59 3.77 -6.74
C VAL A 33 -23.45 2.67 -6.14
N GLU A 34 -22.82 1.52 -5.89
CA GLU A 34 -23.40 0.43 -5.12
C GLU A 34 -22.98 0.59 -3.66
N ARG A 35 -23.90 0.40 -2.72
CA ARG A 35 -23.63 0.57 -1.28
C ARG A 35 -24.13 -0.65 -0.52
N ALA A 36 -23.39 -1.05 0.52
CA ALA A 36 -23.83 -2.09 1.44
C ALA A 36 -24.88 -1.57 2.44
N GLN A 37 -25.01 -0.25 2.56
CA GLN A 37 -25.88 0.49 3.46
C GLN A 37 -26.60 1.62 2.71
N SER A 38 -27.61 2.25 3.31
CA SER A 38 -28.41 3.27 2.62
C SER A 38 -27.66 4.60 2.45
N GLU A 39 -26.94 4.97 3.50
CA GLU A 39 -26.14 6.18 3.64
C GLU A 39 -24.83 6.08 2.83
N PRO A 40 -24.30 7.19 2.29
CA PRO A 40 -22.99 7.19 1.65
C PRO A 40 -21.87 6.93 2.67
N VAL A 41 -20.77 6.32 2.23
CA VAL A 41 -19.57 6.06 3.06
C VAL A 41 -19.05 7.32 3.75
N SER A 42 -19.22 8.50 3.13
CA SER A 42 -18.83 9.79 3.70
C SER A 42 -19.54 10.15 5.01
N ASP A 43 -20.71 9.57 5.29
CA ASP A 43 -21.47 9.85 6.51
C ASP A 43 -20.96 9.00 7.69
N HIS A 44 -20.16 7.97 7.39
CA HIS A 44 -19.53 7.08 8.36
C HIS A 44 -18.02 7.31 8.50
N ALA A 45 -17.38 7.87 7.48
CA ALA A 45 -15.95 8.15 7.50
C ALA A 45 -15.61 9.41 8.32
N PHE A 46 -14.45 9.42 8.97
CA PHE A 46 -13.93 10.61 9.66
C PHE A 46 -13.50 11.74 8.72
N THR A 47 -13.40 11.48 7.41
CA THR A 47 -13.01 12.49 6.43
C THR A 47 -14.22 13.25 5.89
N PRO A 48 -14.07 14.53 5.50
CA PRO A 48 -15.12 15.25 4.77
C PRO A 48 -15.53 14.53 3.48
N ARG A 49 -16.80 14.68 3.07
CA ARG A 49 -17.37 14.05 1.86
C ARG A 49 -16.52 14.27 0.61
N GLU A 50 -16.03 15.50 0.41
CA GLU A 50 -15.18 15.86 -0.74
C GLU A 50 -13.89 15.03 -0.75
N ILE A 51 -13.24 14.86 0.40
CA ILE A 51 -12.03 14.06 0.56
C ILE A 51 -12.34 12.58 0.30
N THR A 52 -13.40 12.03 0.91
CA THR A 52 -13.81 10.64 0.68
C THR A 52 -13.97 10.33 -0.82
N ARG A 53 -14.63 11.21 -1.56
CA ARG A 53 -14.84 11.04 -3.01
C ARG A 53 -13.59 11.28 -3.84
N CYS A 54 -12.76 12.25 -3.46
CA CYS A 54 -11.46 12.46 -4.09
C CYS A 54 -10.57 11.23 -3.94
N LEU A 55 -10.57 10.57 -2.78
CA LEU A 55 -9.82 9.33 -2.58
C LEU A 55 -10.31 8.21 -3.50
N ALA A 56 -11.62 8.03 -3.66
CA ALA A 56 -12.18 7.08 -4.62
C ALA A 56 -11.73 7.38 -6.06
N LEU A 57 -11.82 8.64 -6.50
CA LEU A 57 -11.37 9.00 -7.84
C LEU A 57 -9.84 8.91 -7.99
N THR A 58 -9.07 9.22 -6.95
CA THR A 58 -7.62 9.03 -6.96
C THR A 58 -7.28 7.55 -7.16
N SER A 59 -7.89 6.63 -6.40
CA SER A 59 -7.69 5.20 -6.60
C SER A 59 -8.11 4.73 -8.00
N ALA A 60 -9.23 5.22 -8.53
CA ALA A 60 -9.65 4.92 -9.91
C ALA A 60 -8.68 5.48 -10.97
N ALA A 61 -8.21 6.72 -10.82
CA ALA A 61 -7.25 7.33 -11.72
C ALA A 61 -5.90 6.60 -11.69
N THR A 62 -5.44 6.19 -10.50
CA THR A 62 -4.26 5.34 -10.33
C THR A 62 -4.45 4.01 -11.05
N ALA A 63 -5.58 3.32 -10.84
CA ALA A 63 -5.84 2.05 -11.52
C ALA A 63 -5.85 2.20 -13.06
N LEU A 64 -6.53 3.23 -13.57
CA LEU A 64 -6.59 3.53 -15.01
C LEU A 64 -5.20 3.84 -15.58
N GLY A 65 -4.48 4.77 -14.98
CA GLY A 65 -3.18 5.20 -15.48
C GLY A 65 -2.13 4.10 -15.40
N THR A 66 -2.14 3.31 -14.33
CA THR A 66 -1.26 2.13 -14.20
C THR A 66 -1.61 1.08 -15.25
N ARG A 67 -2.90 0.82 -15.51
CA ARG A 67 -3.31 -0.10 -16.57
C ARG A 67 -2.81 0.33 -17.96
N LEU A 68 -3.00 1.60 -18.29
CA LEU A 68 -2.71 2.12 -19.63
C LEU A 68 -1.23 2.38 -19.86
N PHE A 69 -0.52 2.89 -18.85
CA PHE A 69 0.83 3.43 -19.02
C PHE A 69 1.89 2.66 -18.23
N GLY A 70 1.50 1.78 -17.31
CA GLY A 70 2.39 0.96 -16.49
C GLY A 70 3.08 -0.20 -17.23
N GLN A 71 2.87 -0.37 -18.54
CA GLN A 71 3.44 -1.49 -19.33
C GLN A 71 2.89 -2.88 -18.93
N TYR A 72 1.57 -2.99 -18.75
CA TYR A 72 0.90 -4.24 -18.42
C TYR A 72 1.28 -5.38 -19.38
N GLY A 73 1.73 -6.51 -18.84
CA GLY A 73 2.13 -7.69 -19.62
C GLY A 73 3.49 -7.60 -20.32
N ALA A 74 4.18 -6.46 -20.27
CA ALA A 74 5.45 -6.28 -20.97
C ALA A 74 6.61 -7.09 -20.36
N GLY A 75 6.46 -7.63 -19.15
CA GLY A 75 7.46 -8.47 -18.50
C GLY A 75 7.52 -9.89 -19.06
N ARG A 76 6.49 -10.33 -19.80
CA ARG A 76 6.39 -11.71 -20.28
C ARG A 76 7.52 -12.03 -21.27
N GLY A 77 8.28 -13.08 -20.98
CA GLY A 77 9.37 -13.55 -21.84
C GLY A 77 10.65 -12.72 -21.77
N LEU A 78 10.70 -11.68 -20.92
CA LEU A 78 11.94 -10.98 -20.61
C LEU A 78 12.81 -11.80 -19.65
N ASP A 79 14.12 -11.52 -19.66
CA ASP A 79 15.01 -12.02 -18.62
C ASP A 79 14.72 -11.36 -17.27
N LYS A 80 15.42 -11.82 -16.22
CA LYS A 80 15.23 -11.30 -14.85
C LYS A 80 15.45 -9.78 -14.76
N GLN A 81 16.36 -9.23 -15.57
CA GLN A 81 16.66 -7.80 -15.54
C GLN A 81 15.54 -6.99 -16.18
N GLY A 82 15.14 -7.33 -17.40
CA GLY A 82 14.02 -6.70 -18.11
C GLY A 82 12.71 -6.83 -17.34
N TYR A 83 12.44 -8.01 -16.77
CA TYR A 83 11.28 -8.24 -15.91
C TYR A 83 11.25 -7.28 -14.70
N ASN A 84 12.37 -7.14 -14.00
CA ASN A 84 12.47 -6.23 -12.85
C ASN A 84 12.36 -4.76 -13.27
N GLN A 85 12.84 -4.38 -14.47
CA GLN A 85 12.67 -3.02 -14.99
C GLN A 85 11.21 -2.70 -15.28
N VAL A 86 10.45 -3.62 -15.89
CA VAL A 86 9.01 -3.46 -16.13
C VAL A 86 8.25 -3.28 -14.82
N LYS A 87 8.54 -4.12 -13.82
CA LYS A 87 7.94 -3.99 -12.48
C LYS A 87 8.18 -2.61 -11.87
N LYS A 88 9.45 -2.18 -11.80
CA LYS A 88 9.83 -0.86 -11.28
C LYS A 88 9.17 0.29 -12.03
N ALA A 89 9.05 0.19 -13.35
CA ALA A 89 8.39 1.21 -14.16
C ALA A 89 6.88 1.29 -13.88
N ALA A 90 6.22 0.14 -13.69
CA ALA A 90 4.81 0.06 -13.32
C ALA A 90 4.57 0.67 -11.93
N ASP A 91 5.37 0.30 -10.93
CA ASP A 91 5.30 0.83 -9.57
C ASP A 91 5.53 2.36 -9.57
N ALA A 92 6.53 2.85 -10.31
CA ALA A 92 6.83 4.28 -10.40
C ALA A 92 5.66 5.09 -11.00
N ILE A 93 5.00 4.57 -12.03
CA ILE A 93 3.82 5.22 -12.63
C ILE A 93 2.66 5.23 -11.63
N SER A 94 2.39 4.09 -10.99
CA SER A 94 1.32 3.97 -10.00
C SER A 94 1.54 4.92 -8.81
N ALA A 95 2.76 4.95 -8.28
CA ALA A 95 3.17 5.82 -7.20
C ALA A 95 3.02 7.30 -7.55
N TYR A 96 3.40 7.68 -8.77
CA TYR A 96 3.25 9.05 -9.25
C TYR A 96 1.78 9.46 -9.33
N ILE A 97 0.91 8.64 -9.90
CA ILE A 97 -0.51 8.99 -10.07
C ILE A 97 -1.19 9.13 -8.70
N MET A 98 -0.95 8.18 -7.80
CA MET A 98 -1.47 8.24 -6.43
C MET A 98 -0.95 9.49 -5.70
N SER A 99 0.35 9.77 -5.77
CA SER A 99 0.98 10.95 -5.15
C SER A 99 0.42 12.26 -5.69
N GLU A 100 0.22 12.39 -7.00
CA GLU A 100 -0.36 13.58 -7.62
C GLU A 100 -1.86 13.73 -7.28
N GLY A 101 -2.60 12.62 -7.14
CA GLY A 101 -3.97 12.63 -6.63
C GLY A 101 -4.04 13.15 -5.19
N LEU A 102 -3.21 12.62 -4.31
CA LEU A 102 -3.07 13.07 -2.91
C LEU A 102 -2.64 14.55 -2.84
N TRP A 103 -1.68 14.97 -3.66
CA TRP A 103 -1.26 16.36 -3.73
C TRP A 103 -2.40 17.26 -4.17
N TYR A 104 -3.18 16.88 -5.19
CA TYR A 104 -4.23 17.73 -5.70
C TYR A 104 -5.44 17.84 -4.76
N LEU A 105 -5.76 16.77 -4.02
CA LEU A 105 -6.82 16.79 -3.02
C LEU A 105 -6.44 17.56 -1.75
N THR A 106 -5.15 17.88 -1.51
CA THR A 106 -4.75 18.73 -0.36
C THR A 106 -5.47 20.07 -0.30
N ARG A 107 -5.98 20.55 -1.44
CA ARG A 107 -6.78 21.78 -1.53
C ARG A 107 -8.11 21.67 -0.77
N ALA A 108 -8.67 20.47 -0.71
CA ALA A 108 -9.89 20.16 0.02
C ALA A 108 -9.63 19.76 1.50
N LEU A 109 -8.37 19.60 1.91
CA LEU A 109 -8.05 19.33 3.32
C LEU A 109 -8.43 20.55 4.17
N PRO A 110 -8.95 20.33 5.40
CA PRO A 110 -9.09 21.42 6.36
C PRO A 110 -7.74 22.08 6.64
N GLU A 111 -7.77 23.36 7.04
CA GLU A 111 -6.58 24.22 7.04
C GLU A 111 -5.44 23.75 7.94
N ASN A 112 -5.77 23.03 9.01
CA ASN A 112 -4.84 22.50 9.99
C ASN A 112 -4.56 20.99 9.81
N HIS A 113 -4.98 20.40 8.69
CA HIS A 113 -4.84 18.97 8.43
C HIS A 113 -3.68 18.66 7.49
N ALA A 114 -3.07 17.50 7.72
CA ALA A 114 -2.05 16.91 6.87
C ALA A 114 -2.28 15.41 6.75
N ILE A 115 -1.85 14.82 5.64
CA ILE A 115 -1.69 13.37 5.48
C ILE A 115 -0.20 13.08 5.52
N MET A 116 0.21 12.07 6.31
CA MET A 116 1.57 11.53 6.29
C MET A 116 1.54 10.07 5.89
N VAL A 117 2.37 9.68 4.93
CA VAL A 117 2.60 8.26 4.65
C VAL A 117 3.38 7.65 5.81
N CYS A 118 2.76 6.72 6.52
CA CYS A 118 3.33 6.01 7.66
C CYS A 118 3.80 4.60 7.28
N LEU A 119 3.20 4.00 6.25
CA LEU A 119 3.65 2.75 5.64
C LEU A 119 3.49 2.90 4.12
N GLY A 120 4.53 2.54 3.38
CA GLY A 120 4.56 2.67 1.93
C GLY A 120 5.87 2.11 1.41
N GLU A 121 6.06 2.15 0.10
CA GLU A 121 7.32 1.72 -0.49
C GLU A 121 8.46 2.67 -0.15
N GLY A 122 9.52 2.15 0.48
CA GLY A 122 10.75 2.88 0.74
C GLY A 122 10.65 4.08 1.68
N LEU A 123 11.77 4.78 1.79
CA LEU A 123 11.96 5.96 2.63
C LEU A 123 11.90 7.25 1.78
N MET A 124 11.35 8.32 2.35
CA MET A 124 11.52 9.67 1.80
C MET A 124 12.82 10.28 2.34
N PRO A 125 13.81 10.64 1.49
CA PRO A 125 15.03 11.29 1.95
C PRO A 125 14.74 12.71 2.48
N LYS A 126 15.05 12.98 3.76
CA LYS A 126 14.86 14.29 4.42
C LYS A 126 16.14 14.89 5.02
N ALA A 127 17.31 14.42 4.54
CA ALA A 127 18.69 14.80 4.85
C ALA A 127 19.24 14.17 6.14
N GLY A 128 20.22 13.27 5.95
CA GLY A 128 20.88 12.46 6.98
C GLY A 128 20.77 10.95 6.72
N GLU A 129 19.86 10.53 5.83
CA GLU A 129 19.63 9.13 5.44
C GLU A 129 20.65 8.65 4.39
N THR A 130 21.07 7.37 4.44
CA THR A 130 22.05 6.82 3.49
C THR A 130 21.38 6.31 2.20
N PRO A 131 22.10 6.25 1.06
CA PRO A 131 21.57 5.73 -0.21
C PRO A 131 21.01 4.31 -0.12
N GLU A 132 21.43 3.49 0.85
CA GLU A 132 20.98 2.11 1.00
C GLU A 132 19.54 1.97 1.55
N MET A 133 18.91 3.06 2.00
CA MET A 133 17.64 3.01 2.76
C MET A 133 16.35 2.89 1.92
N GLY A 134 16.45 2.62 0.61
CA GLY A 134 15.31 2.44 -0.32
C GLY A 134 14.53 3.73 -0.59
N ALA A 135 14.29 4.09 -1.85
CA ALA A 135 13.73 5.41 -2.18
C ALA A 135 12.57 5.33 -3.18
N ASN A 136 11.34 5.34 -2.68
CA ASN A 136 10.21 5.86 -3.45
C ASN A 136 9.74 7.18 -2.79
N PRO A 137 10.43 8.31 -3.00
CA PRO A 137 10.17 9.57 -2.30
C PRO A 137 8.79 10.17 -2.60
N LEU A 138 8.09 9.66 -3.62
CA LEU A 138 6.73 10.09 -3.95
C LEU A 138 5.73 9.62 -2.91
N LEU A 139 5.91 8.43 -2.33
CA LEU A 139 5.01 7.81 -1.34
C LEU A 139 5.77 7.07 -0.21
N GLY A 140 7.03 7.44 0.02
CA GLY A 140 7.85 6.83 1.04
C GLY A 140 7.46 7.28 2.44
N PHE A 141 7.91 6.53 3.44
CA PHE A 141 7.69 6.87 4.84
C PHE A 141 8.02 8.34 5.14
N GLY A 142 7.11 9.01 5.85
CA GLY A 142 7.25 10.40 6.24
C GLY A 142 6.85 11.41 5.17
N ARG A 143 6.40 10.98 3.97
CA ARG A 143 5.88 11.91 2.96
C ARG A 143 4.65 12.65 3.46
N VAL A 144 4.64 13.98 3.34
CA VAL A 144 3.55 14.84 3.82
C VAL A 144 2.77 15.44 2.64
N TYR A 145 1.44 15.39 2.74
CA TYR A 145 0.51 16.09 1.87
C TYR A 145 -0.34 17.04 2.72
N ALA A 146 -0.10 18.34 2.55
CA ALA A 146 -0.82 19.37 3.27
C ALA A 146 -0.74 20.70 2.53
N ARG A 147 -1.48 21.71 3.01
CA ARG A 147 -1.30 23.10 2.56
C ARG A 147 0.09 23.61 2.94
N PRO A 148 0.69 24.57 2.20
CA PRO A 148 2.12 24.90 2.32
C PRO A 148 2.63 25.26 3.73
N GLN A 149 1.83 25.93 4.56
CA GLN A 149 2.24 26.27 5.92
C GLN A 149 2.28 25.05 6.85
N VAL A 150 1.25 24.21 6.80
CA VAL A 150 1.19 22.96 7.58
C VAL A 150 2.27 22.00 7.09
N ALA A 151 2.44 21.87 5.77
CA ALA A 151 3.46 21.00 5.18
C ALA A 151 4.85 21.33 5.71
N ARG A 152 5.24 22.63 5.74
CA ARG A 152 6.55 23.06 6.27
C ARG A 152 6.78 22.63 7.73
N PHE A 153 5.78 22.81 8.59
CA PHE A 153 5.91 22.42 10.00
C PHE A 153 6.00 20.91 10.17
N VAL A 154 5.08 20.17 9.54
CA VAL A 154 5.03 18.71 9.65
C VAL A 154 6.28 18.09 9.02
N ASP A 155 6.78 18.61 7.90
CA ASP A 155 8.04 18.16 7.28
C ASP A 155 9.23 18.33 8.21
N ALA A 156 9.33 19.47 8.91
CA ALA A 156 10.39 19.69 9.89
C ALA A 156 10.28 18.72 11.09
N ALA A 157 9.05 18.48 11.57
CA ALA A 157 8.79 17.53 12.65
C ALA A 157 9.13 16.09 12.25
N VAL A 158 8.77 15.66 11.03
CA VAL A 158 9.11 14.34 10.49
C VAL A 158 10.62 14.22 10.26
N ARG A 159 11.28 15.25 9.73
CA ARG A 159 12.73 15.26 9.56
C ARG A 159 13.44 15.05 10.89
N ARG A 160 12.99 15.72 11.96
CA ARG A 160 13.52 15.50 13.32
C ARG A 160 13.28 14.06 13.76
N LEU A 161 12.06 13.53 13.56
CA LEU A 161 11.74 12.15 13.92
C LEU A 161 12.63 11.12 13.22
N LEU A 162 12.93 11.32 11.93
CA LEU A 162 13.75 10.41 11.13
C LEU A 162 15.23 10.41 11.54
N ASN A 163 15.77 11.60 11.87
CA ASN A 163 17.19 11.80 12.10
C ASN A 163 17.61 11.75 13.57
N ASP A 164 16.66 11.69 14.50
CA ASP A 164 16.93 11.46 15.92
C ASP A 164 17.43 10.01 16.11
N PRO A 165 18.59 9.77 16.75
CA PRO A 165 19.08 8.42 17.04
C PRO A 165 18.14 7.62 17.95
N GLU A 166 17.38 8.28 18.82
CA GLU A 166 16.42 7.68 19.76
C GLU A 166 15.03 8.33 19.63
N PRO A 167 14.35 8.12 18.48
CA PRO A 167 13.16 8.89 18.13
C PRO A 167 12.01 8.57 19.07
N ARG A 168 11.47 9.60 19.72
CA ARG A 168 10.30 9.47 20.60
C ARG A 168 9.04 9.90 19.87
N PHE A 169 8.24 8.92 19.42
CA PHE A 169 6.96 9.18 18.74
C PHE A 169 6.06 10.15 19.53
N ARG A 170 6.03 10.02 20.87
CA ARG A 170 5.23 10.88 21.74
C ARG A 170 5.59 12.36 21.61
N GLU A 171 6.86 12.70 21.48
CA GLU A 171 7.30 14.10 21.31
C GLU A 171 6.92 14.67 19.94
N PHE A 172 6.99 13.84 18.90
CA PHE A 172 6.48 14.18 17.58
C PHE A 172 4.97 14.45 17.64
N TYR A 173 4.21 13.56 18.28
CA TYR A 173 2.77 13.67 18.38
C TYR A 173 2.33 14.87 19.24
N ASP A 174 2.96 15.11 20.39
CA ASP A 174 2.70 16.26 21.27
C ASP A 174 3.05 17.59 20.59
N ALA A 175 4.09 17.62 19.75
CA ALA A 175 4.44 18.79 18.95
C ALA A 175 3.34 19.15 17.94
N LEU A 176 2.73 18.16 17.27
CA LEU A 176 1.60 18.40 16.35
C LEU A 176 0.37 18.93 17.10
N ARG A 177 0.04 18.34 18.25
CA ARG A 177 -1.11 18.73 19.07
C ARG A 177 -0.96 20.15 19.63
N SER A 178 0.23 20.53 20.09
CA SER A 178 0.48 21.89 20.60
C SER A 178 0.30 22.97 19.52
N HIS A 179 0.50 22.62 18.25
CA HIS A 179 0.26 23.49 17.09
C HIS A 179 -1.14 23.33 16.49
N ARG A 180 -2.01 22.55 17.14
CA ARG A 180 -3.39 22.25 16.68
C ARG A 180 -3.44 21.64 15.28
N ILE A 181 -2.40 20.90 14.90
CA ILE A 181 -2.33 20.18 13.63
C ILE A 181 -2.94 18.79 13.82
N THR A 182 -3.86 18.44 12.92
CA THR A 182 -4.38 17.07 12.82
C THR A 182 -3.63 16.34 11.73
N LEU A 183 -2.94 15.25 12.09
CA LEU A 183 -2.20 14.43 11.15
C LEU A 183 -2.95 13.12 10.92
N TRP A 184 -3.34 12.87 9.68
CA TRP A 184 -3.87 11.57 9.24
C TRP A 184 -2.73 10.69 8.75
N GLY A 185 -2.66 9.46 9.24
CA GLY A 185 -1.70 8.47 8.76
C GLY A 185 -2.19 7.83 7.47
N ALA A 186 -1.27 7.47 6.57
CA ALA A 186 -1.59 6.70 5.38
C ALA A 186 -0.73 5.44 5.29
N ALA A 187 -1.36 4.32 4.89
CA ALA A 187 -0.67 3.13 4.43
C ALA A 187 -0.97 2.91 2.95
N VAL A 188 0.06 2.84 2.11
CA VAL A 188 -0.08 2.85 0.65
C VAL A 188 0.64 1.66 0.03
N ASP A 189 -0.08 0.91 -0.79
CA ASP A 189 0.48 -0.05 -1.75
C ASP A 189 -0.09 0.32 -3.11
N THR A 190 0.72 0.95 -3.95
CA THR A 190 0.21 1.50 -5.21
C THR A 190 0.04 0.46 -6.28
N LEU A 191 0.65 -0.71 -6.17
CA LEU A 191 0.50 -1.77 -7.15
C LEU A 191 0.62 -3.12 -6.46
N GLU A 192 -0.47 -3.54 -5.83
CA GLU A 192 -0.56 -4.90 -5.30
C GLU A 192 -0.47 -5.88 -6.48
N ASN A 193 0.29 -6.96 -6.29
CA ASN A 193 0.50 -7.99 -7.31
C ASN A 193 1.29 -7.52 -8.54
N THR A 194 2.33 -6.69 -8.37
CA THR A 194 3.20 -6.21 -9.46
C THR A 194 3.72 -7.32 -10.38
N SER A 195 4.09 -8.49 -9.85
CA SER A 195 4.53 -9.63 -10.68
C SER A 195 3.44 -10.10 -11.65
N ARG A 196 2.20 -10.25 -11.15
CA ARG A 196 1.04 -10.61 -11.98
C ARG A 196 0.72 -9.53 -13.00
N PHE A 197 0.86 -8.26 -12.63
CA PHE A 197 0.71 -7.13 -13.55
C PHE A 197 1.74 -7.17 -14.69
N ALA A 198 3.03 -7.37 -14.36
CA ALA A 198 4.11 -7.46 -15.34
C ALA A 198 3.95 -8.66 -16.29
N GLU A 199 3.38 -9.76 -15.81
CA GLU A 199 3.07 -10.96 -16.60
C GLU A 199 1.80 -10.84 -17.44
N GLY A 200 0.98 -9.82 -17.18
CA GLY A 200 -0.27 -9.60 -17.91
C GLY A 200 -1.39 -10.52 -17.45
N GLN A 201 -1.39 -10.92 -16.17
CA GLN A 201 -2.43 -11.77 -15.59
C GLN A 201 -3.78 -11.02 -15.50
N PRO A 202 -4.90 -11.66 -15.88
CA PRO A 202 -6.20 -11.01 -16.02
C PRO A 202 -6.85 -10.65 -14.68
N THR A 203 -6.33 -11.15 -13.56
CA THR A 203 -6.90 -10.99 -12.22
C THR A 203 -5.83 -10.65 -11.18
N GLY A 204 -6.21 -9.87 -10.17
CA GLY A 204 -5.38 -9.60 -8.98
C GLY A 204 -4.83 -8.19 -8.85
N PRO A 205 -4.17 -7.60 -9.87
CA PRO A 205 -3.59 -6.26 -9.74
C PRO A 205 -4.59 -5.19 -9.29
N MET A 206 -4.22 -4.42 -8.26
CA MET A 206 -5.01 -3.31 -7.74
C MET A 206 -4.14 -2.28 -7.04
N THR A 207 -4.75 -1.16 -6.67
CA THR A 207 -4.14 -0.07 -5.89
C THR A 207 -4.82 0.00 -4.54
N VAL A 208 -4.06 0.21 -3.47
CA VAL A 208 -4.55 0.20 -2.08
C VAL A 208 -4.05 1.44 -1.34
N LEU A 209 -4.98 2.21 -0.79
CA LEU A 209 -4.70 3.36 0.06
C LEU A 209 -5.59 3.30 1.30
N HIS A 210 -4.98 3.21 2.47
CA HIS A 210 -5.67 3.30 3.75
C HIS A 210 -5.34 4.63 4.42
N LEU A 211 -6.36 5.36 4.83
CA LEU A 211 -6.21 6.58 5.59
C LEU A 211 -6.72 6.37 7.01
N PHE A 212 -5.90 6.71 7.99
CA PHE A 212 -6.16 6.62 9.42
C PHE A 212 -6.41 8.02 9.99
N ASP A 213 -7.27 8.12 10.99
CA ASP A 213 -7.58 9.39 11.68
C ASP A 213 -6.43 9.94 12.55
N SER A 214 -5.34 9.17 12.67
CA SER A 214 -4.11 9.52 13.38
C SER A 214 -2.89 8.93 12.66
N PRO A 215 -1.66 9.44 12.87
CA PRO A 215 -0.46 8.81 12.31
C PRO A 215 -0.19 7.47 13.01
N LEU A 216 0.41 6.52 12.29
CA LEU A 216 0.90 5.30 12.92
C LEU A 216 2.09 5.61 13.83
N THR A 217 2.25 4.83 14.90
CA THR A 217 3.31 5.02 15.90
C THR A 217 4.70 4.66 15.40
N VAL A 218 4.81 4.00 14.25
CA VAL A 218 6.08 3.65 13.61
C VAL A 218 6.89 4.92 13.35
N THR A 219 8.15 4.95 13.78
CA THR A 219 9.00 6.15 13.74
C THR A 219 10.01 6.17 12.60
N ARG A 220 10.24 5.02 11.96
CA ARG A 220 11.19 4.82 10.86
C ARG A 220 10.62 3.79 9.88
N PRO A 221 11.04 3.79 8.61
CA PRO A 221 10.72 2.69 7.70
C PRO A 221 11.07 1.36 8.35
N TYR A 222 10.13 0.41 8.27
CA TYR A 222 10.33 -0.92 8.80
C TYR A 222 9.85 -1.95 7.77
N GLU A 223 10.81 -2.48 7.03
CA GLU A 223 10.61 -3.49 5.99
C GLU A 223 11.03 -4.86 6.53
N ALA A 224 10.05 -5.66 6.90
CA ALA A 224 10.22 -7.04 7.35
C ALA A 224 8.96 -7.84 7.01
N TYR A 225 8.71 -8.92 7.74
CA TYR A 225 7.49 -9.71 7.61
C TYR A 225 6.69 -9.70 8.89
N PHE A 226 5.37 -9.71 8.75
CA PHE A 226 4.47 -10.06 9.84
C PHE A 226 3.77 -11.38 9.54
N GLY A 227 3.81 -12.30 10.50
CA GLY A 227 2.90 -13.44 10.50
C GLY A 227 1.48 -12.90 10.72
N SER A 228 0.48 -13.44 10.04
CA SER A 228 -0.90 -12.95 10.11
C SER A 228 -1.91 -14.10 10.13
N LEU A 229 -2.92 -13.97 11.00
CA LEU A 229 -4.08 -14.86 11.05
C LEU A 229 -5.30 -13.97 11.05
N THR A 230 -6.12 -14.10 10.02
CA THR A 230 -7.36 -13.34 9.84
C THR A 230 -8.55 -14.27 9.86
N VAL A 231 -9.45 -14.02 10.81
CA VAL A 231 -10.64 -14.83 11.07
C VAL A 231 -11.90 -13.96 11.15
N PRO A 232 -13.10 -14.51 10.89
CA PRO A 232 -14.35 -13.81 11.16
C PRO A 232 -14.51 -13.53 12.66
N ARG A 233 -15.14 -12.40 13.01
CA ARG A 233 -15.36 -12.02 14.41
C ARG A 233 -16.26 -13.01 15.16
N GLU A 234 -17.05 -13.81 14.46
CA GLU A 234 -17.82 -14.91 15.03
C GLU A 234 -16.93 -15.94 15.74
N LEU A 235 -15.74 -16.26 15.19
CA LEU A 235 -14.79 -17.17 15.84
C LEU A 235 -14.22 -16.55 17.12
N VAL A 236 -13.96 -15.25 17.11
CA VAL A 236 -13.49 -14.51 18.29
C VAL A 236 -14.55 -14.51 19.39
N ARG A 237 -15.82 -14.23 19.05
CA ARG A 237 -16.93 -14.29 20.01
C ARG A 237 -17.09 -15.67 20.64
N GLU A 238 -16.90 -16.74 19.86
CA GLU A 238 -16.94 -18.09 20.39
C GLU A 238 -15.71 -18.42 21.25
N ALA A 239 -14.53 -17.90 20.90
CA ALA A 239 -13.34 -18.00 21.74
C ALA A 239 -13.53 -17.30 23.09
N GLU A 240 -14.08 -16.08 23.09
CA GLU A 240 -14.42 -15.31 24.28
C GLU A 240 -15.43 -16.07 25.17
N ARG A 241 -16.50 -16.61 24.59
CA ARG A 241 -17.47 -17.46 25.30
C ARG A 241 -16.84 -18.66 25.99
N ARG A 242 -15.75 -19.19 25.43
CA ARG A 242 -15.00 -20.33 25.96
C ARG A 242 -13.79 -19.94 26.81
N SER A 243 -13.54 -18.65 27.02
CA SER A 243 -12.33 -18.14 27.68
C SER A 243 -11.04 -18.63 27.02
N VAL A 244 -11.05 -18.75 25.69
CA VAL A 244 -9.90 -19.12 24.87
C VAL A 244 -9.31 -17.86 24.25
N LEU A 245 -7.98 -17.71 24.33
CA LEU A 245 -7.27 -16.70 23.55
C LEU A 245 -7.15 -17.19 22.11
N LEU A 246 -7.82 -16.52 21.17
CA LEU A 246 -7.68 -16.75 19.73
C LEU A 246 -6.75 -15.68 19.14
N ASP A 247 -5.61 -16.12 18.63
CA ASP A 247 -4.57 -15.30 18.01
C ASP A 247 -3.72 -16.10 17.03
N TRP A 248 -2.79 -15.43 16.34
CA TRP A 248 -1.89 -16.05 15.35
C TRP A 248 -1.09 -17.23 15.90
N ALA A 249 -0.76 -17.22 17.20
CA ALA A 249 0.02 -18.28 17.83
C ALA A 249 -0.88 -19.39 18.44
N THR A 250 -2.19 -19.38 18.16
CA THR A 250 -3.14 -20.42 18.58
C THR A 250 -2.96 -21.66 17.71
N PRO A 251 -2.82 -22.88 18.30
CA PRO A 251 -2.70 -24.10 17.51
C PRO A 251 -3.86 -24.27 16.53
N ARG A 252 -3.59 -24.68 15.28
CA ARG A 252 -4.63 -24.72 14.23
C ARG A 252 -5.76 -25.69 14.53
N ALA A 253 -5.48 -26.74 15.31
CA ALA A 253 -6.50 -27.64 15.85
C ALA A 253 -7.53 -26.90 16.73
N GLN A 254 -7.08 -25.94 17.53
CA GLN A 254 -7.95 -25.12 18.39
C GLN A 254 -8.71 -24.07 17.58
N VAL A 255 -8.10 -23.48 16.54
CA VAL A 255 -8.79 -22.60 15.59
C VAL A 255 -9.93 -23.35 14.90
N LEU A 256 -9.70 -24.58 14.41
CA LEU A 256 -10.74 -25.40 13.81
C LEU A 256 -11.84 -25.79 14.82
N ALA A 257 -11.47 -26.12 16.06
CA ALA A 257 -12.44 -26.41 17.11
C ALA A 257 -13.36 -25.21 17.39
N LEU A 258 -12.82 -24.00 17.41
CA LEU A 258 -13.60 -22.76 17.53
C LEU A 258 -14.48 -22.50 16.31
N ALA A 259 -13.97 -22.76 15.11
CA ALA A 259 -14.75 -22.64 13.88
C ALA A 259 -15.98 -23.56 13.89
N ARG A 260 -15.82 -24.83 14.26
CA ARG A 260 -16.92 -25.81 14.37
C ARG A 260 -17.87 -25.52 15.52
N ALA A 261 -17.38 -24.85 16.55
CA ALA A 261 -18.23 -24.36 17.63
C ALA A 261 -19.10 -23.17 17.20
N ALA A 262 -18.53 -22.23 16.45
CA ALA A 262 -19.26 -21.09 15.89
C ALA A 262 -20.25 -21.52 14.78
N TYR A 263 -19.90 -22.58 14.04
CA TYR A 263 -20.67 -23.14 12.94
C TYR A 263 -20.81 -24.67 13.10
N PRO A 264 -21.83 -25.17 13.83
CA PRO A 264 -21.96 -26.59 14.15
C PRO A 264 -22.09 -27.53 12.94
N ASP A 265 -22.55 -27.01 11.81
CA ASP A 265 -22.72 -27.73 10.54
C ASP A 265 -21.51 -27.60 9.59
N LEU A 266 -20.39 -27.07 10.09
CA LEU A 266 -19.16 -26.91 9.33
C LEU A 266 -18.32 -28.19 9.35
N GLU A 267 -18.12 -28.74 8.15
CA GLU A 267 -17.20 -29.86 7.91
C GLU A 267 -15.76 -29.34 7.72
N PRO A 268 -14.73 -30.05 8.23
CA PRO A 268 -13.33 -29.63 8.08
C PRO A 268 -12.92 -29.37 6.63
N GLY A 269 -13.35 -30.21 5.68
CA GLY A 269 -13.06 -30.05 4.25
C GLY A 269 -13.67 -28.80 3.61
N ASN A 270 -14.65 -28.18 4.26
CA ASN A 270 -15.26 -26.92 3.82
C ASN A 270 -14.67 -25.69 4.53
N VAL A 271 -13.63 -25.90 5.33
CA VAL A 271 -12.76 -24.81 5.78
C VAL A 271 -11.68 -24.62 4.72
N HIS A 272 -11.61 -23.43 4.15
CA HIS A 272 -10.66 -23.05 3.12
C HIS A 272 -9.67 -22.04 3.71
N VAL A 273 -8.40 -22.41 3.81
CA VAL A 273 -7.35 -21.54 4.34
C VAL A 273 -6.50 -21.03 3.19
N TRP A 274 -6.53 -19.72 2.98
CA TRP A 274 -5.65 -19.04 2.06
C TRP A 274 -4.32 -18.71 2.74
N THR A 275 -3.23 -19.08 2.08
CA THR A 275 -1.85 -18.81 2.49
C THR A 275 -1.02 -18.62 1.23
N LEU A 276 0.05 -17.83 1.31
CA LEU A 276 1.06 -17.82 0.26
C LEU A 276 1.59 -19.25 0.03
N ALA A 277 1.68 -19.65 -1.23
CA ALA A 277 2.14 -20.97 -1.65
C ALA A 277 3.32 -20.87 -2.61
N GLY A 278 3.83 -22.03 -3.04
CA GLY A 278 4.93 -22.15 -3.99
C GLY A 278 6.22 -22.68 -3.38
N LYS A 279 7.08 -23.22 -4.25
CA LYS A 279 8.29 -23.99 -3.86
C LYS A 279 9.27 -23.19 -2.99
N SER A 280 9.37 -21.88 -3.21
CA SER A 280 10.26 -21.00 -2.44
C SER A 280 9.81 -20.77 -0.99
N ARG A 281 8.58 -21.15 -0.63
CA ARG A 281 7.98 -20.88 0.69
C ARG A 281 7.85 -22.13 1.56
N VAL A 282 8.20 -23.31 1.04
CA VAL A 282 8.13 -24.60 1.76
C VAL A 282 8.89 -24.53 3.08
N THR A 283 10.09 -23.97 3.11
CA THR A 283 10.88 -23.84 4.35
C THR A 283 10.19 -22.98 5.40
N ARG A 284 9.46 -21.94 4.99
CA ARG A 284 8.83 -20.96 5.89
C ARG A 284 7.47 -21.45 6.39
N LEU A 285 6.66 -22.00 5.49
CA LEU A 285 5.23 -22.27 5.69
C LEU A 285 4.86 -23.75 5.60
N GLY A 286 5.79 -24.64 5.21
CA GLY A 286 5.50 -26.06 5.02
C GLY A 286 4.88 -26.73 6.25
N ARG A 287 5.42 -26.45 7.44
CA ARG A 287 4.86 -26.93 8.72
C ARG A 287 3.44 -26.41 8.97
N LEU A 288 3.18 -25.14 8.69
CA LEU A 288 1.84 -24.56 8.81
C LEU A 288 0.84 -25.24 7.86
N TRP A 289 1.28 -25.55 6.63
CA TRP A 289 0.46 -26.27 5.66
C TRP A 289 0.16 -27.70 6.13
N GLU A 290 1.14 -28.39 6.69
CA GLU A 290 0.98 -29.72 7.26
C GLU A 290 0.00 -29.74 8.43
N GLU A 291 0.06 -28.73 9.32
CA GLU A 291 -0.90 -28.59 10.42
C GLU A 291 -2.35 -28.52 9.91
N TRP A 292 -2.63 -27.69 8.91
CA TRP A 292 -3.98 -27.59 8.34
C TRP A 292 -4.40 -28.87 7.61
N ARG A 293 -3.52 -29.45 6.79
CA ARG A 293 -3.81 -30.69 6.06
C ARG A 293 -4.10 -31.86 7.00
N ALA A 294 -3.37 -31.98 8.10
CA ALA A 294 -3.58 -33.03 9.10
C ALA A 294 -4.95 -32.94 9.77
N LEU A 295 -5.58 -31.76 9.76
CA LEU A 295 -6.92 -31.53 10.29
C LEU A 295 -8.03 -31.75 9.24
N GLY A 296 -7.68 -32.15 8.01
CA GLY A 296 -8.63 -32.32 6.91
C GLY A 296 -9.14 -31.00 6.34
N VAL A 297 -8.46 -29.88 6.61
CA VAL A 297 -8.79 -28.55 6.09
C VAL A 297 -8.26 -28.38 4.67
N HIS A 298 -9.03 -27.70 3.82
CA HIS A 298 -8.60 -27.38 2.47
C HIS A 298 -7.65 -26.17 2.48
N LEU A 299 -6.40 -26.37 2.06
CA LEU A 299 -5.54 -25.25 1.68
C LEU A 299 -5.93 -24.79 0.28
N VAL A 300 -6.19 -23.50 0.13
CA VAL A 300 -6.54 -22.92 -1.17
C VAL A 300 -5.38 -23.11 -2.14
N GLU A 301 -5.68 -23.58 -3.34
CA GLU A 301 -4.70 -23.86 -4.40
C GLU A 301 -4.85 -22.85 -5.55
N GLU A 302 -3.79 -22.71 -6.36
CA GLU A 302 -3.84 -21.91 -7.58
C GLU A 302 -4.97 -22.40 -8.49
N GLY A 303 -5.82 -21.48 -8.94
CA GLY A 303 -6.96 -21.80 -9.80
C GLY A 303 -8.23 -22.26 -9.07
N TRP A 304 -8.22 -22.37 -7.73
CA TRP A 304 -9.44 -22.64 -6.97
C TRP A 304 -10.48 -21.54 -7.24
N VAL A 305 -11.74 -21.94 -7.48
CA VAL A 305 -12.79 -21.00 -7.87
C VAL A 305 -13.46 -20.45 -6.61
N ALA A 306 -13.28 -19.15 -6.36
CA ALA A 306 -13.94 -18.46 -5.27
C ALA A 306 -15.46 -18.31 -5.51
N PRO A 307 -16.25 -17.94 -4.48
CA PRO A 307 -17.69 -17.67 -4.64
C PRO A 307 -18.03 -16.58 -5.68
N SER A 308 -17.06 -15.76 -6.07
CA SER A 308 -17.16 -14.82 -7.19
C SER A 308 -17.30 -15.51 -8.56
N GLY A 309 -17.02 -16.81 -8.65
CA GLY A 309 -16.92 -17.57 -9.89
C GLY A 309 -15.56 -17.45 -10.59
N LEU A 310 -14.57 -16.80 -9.97
CA LEU A 310 -13.26 -16.56 -10.57
C LEU A 310 -12.16 -17.40 -9.90
N PRO A 311 -11.16 -17.86 -10.68
CA PRO A 311 -10.00 -18.55 -10.13
C PRO A 311 -9.14 -17.60 -9.31
N VAL A 312 -8.81 -18.01 -8.08
CA VAL A 312 -7.88 -17.30 -7.20
C VAL A 312 -6.43 -17.73 -7.46
N PHE A 313 -5.50 -17.01 -6.83
CA PHE A 313 -4.08 -17.28 -6.90
C PHE A 313 -3.44 -17.28 -5.52
N THR A 314 -2.29 -17.94 -5.38
CA THR A 314 -1.59 -18.11 -4.09
C THR A 314 -0.10 -17.78 -4.16
N ASP A 315 0.38 -17.35 -5.33
CA ASP A 315 1.78 -17.01 -5.59
C ASP A 315 2.18 -15.62 -5.06
N SER A 316 1.20 -14.74 -4.85
CA SER A 316 1.31 -13.33 -4.48
C SER A 316 0.01 -12.81 -3.82
N GLY A 317 0.04 -11.57 -3.30
CA GLY A 317 -1.16 -10.83 -2.87
C GLY A 317 -1.80 -11.33 -1.59
N THR A 318 -1.39 -10.78 -0.45
CA THR A 318 -1.91 -11.19 0.87
C THR A 318 -3.06 -10.33 1.37
N TYR A 319 -3.33 -9.21 0.69
CA TYR A 319 -4.33 -8.24 1.10
C TYR A 319 -5.71 -8.58 0.53
N ALA A 320 -5.85 -8.75 -0.79
CA ALA A 320 -7.14 -9.07 -1.43
C ALA A 320 -7.89 -10.31 -0.89
N PRO A 321 -7.24 -11.42 -0.49
CA PRO A 321 -7.92 -12.57 0.11
C PRO A 321 -8.72 -12.25 1.38
N THR A 322 -8.33 -11.20 2.13
CA THR A 322 -9.02 -10.81 3.36
C THR A 322 -10.48 -10.45 3.16
N PHE A 323 -10.86 -9.99 1.95
CA PHE A 323 -12.24 -9.65 1.62
C PHE A 323 -13.17 -10.87 1.53
N LEU A 324 -12.61 -12.07 1.38
CA LEU A 324 -13.37 -13.32 1.33
C LEU A 324 -13.47 -14.00 2.70
N VAL A 325 -12.71 -13.55 3.71
CA VAL A 325 -12.75 -14.14 5.05
C VAL A 325 -14.16 -14.01 5.63
N GLY A 326 -14.77 -15.14 5.96
CA GLY A 326 -16.18 -15.22 6.29
C GLY A 326 -16.75 -16.62 6.08
N SER A 327 -18.04 -16.78 6.38
CA SER A 327 -18.76 -18.00 6.07
C SER A 327 -19.86 -17.76 5.03
N TRP A 328 -20.13 -18.76 4.19
CA TRP A 328 -21.25 -18.77 3.25
C TRP A 328 -21.86 -20.17 3.17
N ARG A 329 -22.99 -20.28 2.47
CA ARG A 329 -23.55 -21.57 2.05
C ARG A 329 -23.46 -21.72 0.54
N ASP A 330 -23.08 -22.89 0.08
CA ASP A 330 -23.09 -23.22 -1.35
C ASP A 330 -24.52 -23.52 -1.85
N PRO A 331 -24.74 -23.75 -3.15
CA PRO A 331 -26.04 -24.12 -3.69
C PRO A 331 -26.63 -25.43 -3.13
N ALA A 332 -25.80 -26.33 -2.60
CA ALA A 332 -26.24 -27.55 -1.92
C ALA A 332 -26.61 -27.31 -0.45
N GLY A 333 -26.44 -26.09 0.05
CA GLY A 333 -26.70 -25.70 1.43
C GLY A 333 -25.55 -26.00 2.39
N ALA A 334 -24.43 -26.55 1.92
CA ALA A 334 -23.26 -26.84 2.75
C ALA A 334 -22.61 -25.56 3.23
N ARG A 335 -22.21 -25.52 4.52
CA ARG A 335 -21.51 -24.38 5.12
C ARG A 335 -20.04 -24.43 4.71
N HIS A 336 -19.51 -23.28 4.29
CA HIS A 336 -18.10 -23.05 4.04
C HIS A 336 -17.58 -21.92 4.93
N LEU A 337 -16.28 -21.98 5.24
CA LEU A 337 -15.55 -20.96 5.99
C LEU A 337 -14.24 -20.66 5.28
N PHE A 338 -13.95 -19.39 5.01
CA PHE A 338 -12.67 -18.96 4.45
C PHE A 338 -11.88 -18.18 5.50
N LEU A 339 -10.60 -18.52 5.65
CA LEU A 339 -9.65 -17.88 6.57
C LEU A 339 -8.37 -17.49 5.81
N CYS A 340 -7.64 -16.50 6.31
CA CYS A 340 -6.28 -16.23 5.83
C CYS A 340 -5.27 -16.50 6.94
N ASP A 341 -4.18 -17.20 6.60
CA ASP A 341 -3.13 -17.58 7.53
C ASP A 341 -1.76 -17.58 6.83
N GLY A 342 -0.69 -17.33 7.57
CA GLY A 342 0.67 -17.29 7.05
C GLY A 342 1.38 -15.98 7.40
N TYR A 343 1.93 -15.30 6.39
CA TYR A 343 2.66 -14.05 6.56
C TYR A 343 2.49 -13.11 5.37
N ALA A 344 2.79 -11.84 5.60
CA ALA A 344 2.85 -10.79 4.58
C ALA A 344 4.00 -9.82 4.86
N ALA A 345 4.33 -8.96 3.89
CA ALA A 345 5.20 -7.82 4.17
C ALA A 345 4.53 -6.91 5.22
N THR A 346 5.31 -6.20 6.03
CA THR A 346 4.80 -5.37 7.15
C THR A 346 3.70 -4.39 6.73
N ALA A 347 3.86 -3.70 5.60
CA ALA A 347 2.86 -2.77 5.07
C ALA A 347 1.55 -3.47 4.68
N GLU A 348 1.63 -4.52 3.85
CA GLU A 348 0.49 -5.34 3.42
C GLU A 348 -0.25 -5.94 4.63
N ALA A 349 0.49 -6.49 5.59
CA ALA A 349 -0.06 -7.09 6.80
C ALA A 349 -0.85 -6.06 7.62
N MET A 350 -0.29 -4.86 7.82
CA MET A 350 -0.95 -3.80 8.55
C MET A 350 -2.18 -3.26 7.79
N GLN A 351 -2.12 -3.13 6.47
CA GLN A 351 -3.27 -2.77 5.65
C GLN A 351 -4.37 -3.82 5.78
N ALA A 352 -4.06 -5.10 5.60
CA ALA A 352 -4.98 -6.21 5.81
C ALA A 352 -5.60 -6.18 7.23
N ALA A 353 -4.76 -6.03 8.26
CA ALA A 353 -5.22 -6.00 9.64
C ALA A 353 -6.14 -4.81 9.93
N SER A 354 -5.88 -3.65 9.31
CA SER A 354 -6.71 -2.47 9.49
C SER A 354 -8.12 -2.61 8.89
N LEU A 355 -8.35 -3.57 7.99
CA LEU A 355 -9.72 -3.86 7.51
C LEU A 355 -10.60 -4.55 8.57
N SER A 356 -10.03 -5.01 9.69
CA SER A 356 -10.76 -5.78 10.71
C SER A 356 -12.06 -5.10 11.16
N GLU A 357 -12.07 -3.78 11.39
CA GLU A 357 -13.29 -3.06 11.77
C GLU A 357 -14.27 -2.88 10.60
N ALA A 358 -13.78 -2.74 9.37
CA ALA A 358 -14.59 -2.51 8.19
C ALA A 358 -15.23 -3.80 7.64
N LEU A 359 -14.60 -4.95 7.86
CA LEU A 359 -15.04 -6.26 7.37
C LEU A 359 -15.63 -7.16 8.47
N GLY A 360 -15.63 -6.72 9.74
CA GLY A 360 -16.10 -7.55 10.85
C GLY A 360 -15.20 -8.75 11.12
N LEU A 361 -13.88 -8.56 11.00
CA LEU A 361 -12.86 -9.59 11.17
C LEU A 361 -12.06 -9.35 12.45
N ASP A 362 -11.18 -10.29 12.79
CA ASP A 362 -10.03 -10.06 13.66
C ASP A 362 -8.78 -10.57 12.95
N THR A 363 -7.83 -9.66 12.73
CA THR A 363 -6.50 -10.00 12.26
C THR A 363 -5.51 -9.79 13.39
N THR A 364 -4.84 -10.87 13.76
CA THR A 364 -3.69 -10.81 14.66
C THR A 364 -2.41 -10.97 13.87
N MET A 365 -1.38 -10.23 14.27
CA MET A 365 -0.08 -10.19 13.61
C MET A 365 1.03 -10.57 14.58
N THR A 366 2.17 -11.04 14.08
CA THR A 366 3.40 -11.15 14.87
C THR A 366 4.61 -10.66 14.08
N VAL A 367 5.59 -10.11 14.78
CA VAL A 367 6.87 -9.70 14.18
C VAL A 367 7.68 -10.94 13.79
N LEU A 368 8.11 -11.02 12.53
CA LEU A 368 9.03 -12.04 12.01
C LEU A 368 10.31 -11.37 11.50
N SER A 369 11.40 -12.13 11.34
CA SER A 369 12.67 -11.53 10.92
C SER A 369 12.62 -11.05 9.46
N PRO A 370 13.45 -10.05 9.07
CA PRO A 370 13.52 -9.59 7.69
C PRO A 370 13.98 -10.66 6.69
N THR A 371 14.65 -11.72 7.15
CA THR A 371 15.16 -12.79 6.27
C THR A 371 14.25 -14.01 6.25
N PHE A 372 13.45 -14.24 7.31
CA PHE A 372 12.50 -15.34 7.44
C PHE A 372 13.13 -16.67 6.98
N ARG A 373 14.20 -17.09 7.66
CA ARG A 373 15.01 -18.26 7.31
C ARG A 373 14.49 -19.57 7.88
N PHE A 374 13.75 -19.50 9.00
CA PHE A 374 13.24 -20.67 9.70
C PHE A 374 11.73 -20.86 9.45
N PRO A 375 11.17 -22.03 9.80
CA PRO A 375 9.73 -22.22 9.86
C PRO A 375 9.04 -21.16 10.73
N HIS A 376 7.79 -20.82 10.38
CA HIS A 376 7.04 -19.71 10.98
C HIS A 376 7.00 -19.71 12.52
N ASP A 377 6.89 -20.88 13.13
CA ASP A 377 6.85 -21.15 14.57
C ASP A 377 8.20 -20.86 15.25
N GLU A 378 9.30 -21.24 14.61
CA GLU A 378 10.66 -20.98 15.11
C GLU A 378 11.05 -19.51 14.93
N GLU A 379 10.68 -18.89 13.81
CA GLU A 379 10.84 -17.44 13.59
C GLU A 379 10.11 -16.61 14.65
N TYR A 380 8.87 -17.01 14.98
CA TYR A 380 8.10 -16.39 16.03
C TYR A 380 8.82 -16.46 17.38
N ALA A 381 9.33 -17.63 17.76
CA ALA A 381 10.05 -17.82 19.00
C ALA A 381 11.35 -16.97 19.04
N LEU A 382 12.15 -17.00 17.96
CA LEU A 382 13.39 -16.25 17.85
C LEU A 382 13.18 -14.73 17.91
N MET A 383 12.15 -14.19 17.25
CA MET A 383 11.84 -12.75 17.29
C MET A 383 11.21 -12.31 18.61
N ARG A 384 10.67 -13.23 19.40
CA ARG A 384 10.07 -12.95 20.70
C ARG A 384 11.10 -12.95 21.83
N ASP A 385 11.96 -13.96 21.87
CA ASP A 385 13.02 -14.09 22.87
C ASP A 385 14.22 -14.85 22.30
N VAL A 386 15.22 -14.09 21.81
CA VAL A 386 16.43 -14.68 21.22
C VAL A 386 17.22 -15.51 22.24
N PRO A 387 17.50 -15.04 23.47
CA PRO A 387 18.16 -15.85 24.49
C PRO A 387 17.47 -17.20 24.77
N GLU A 388 16.17 -17.20 25.01
CA GLU A 388 15.40 -18.41 25.33
C GLU A 388 15.34 -19.37 24.12
N SER A 389 15.21 -18.81 22.92
CA SER A 389 15.01 -19.57 21.68
C SER A 389 16.30 -19.93 20.94
N ALA A 390 17.47 -19.59 21.48
CA ALA A 390 18.77 -19.85 20.85
C ALA A 390 19.03 -21.34 20.56
N GLY A 391 18.36 -22.24 21.30
CA GLY A 391 18.40 -23.68 21.06
C GLY A 391 17.90 -24.07 19.67
N LEU A 392 16.90 -23.36 19.11
CA LEU A 392 16.26 -23.66 17.82
C LEU A 392 17.24 -23.58 16.64
N ILE A 393 18.25 -22.72 16.75
CA ILE A 393 19.28 -22.60 15.70
C ILE A 393 20.15 -23.87 15.63
N GLY A 394 20.30 -24.59 16.74
CA GLY A 394 21.17 -25.78 16.82
C GLY A 394 22.66 -25.48 16.65
N GLU A 395 23.49 -26.51 16.66
CA GLU A 395 24.94 -26.40 16.50
C GLU A 395 25.34 -26.37 15.02
N ARG A 396 25.15 -25.21 14.39
CA ARG A 396 25.56 -24.96 13.00
C ARG A 396 26.76 -24.02 12.92
N PRO A 397 27.59 -24.08 11.86
CA PRO A 397 28.78 -23.25 11.74
C PRO A 397 28.54 -21.74 11.80
N ASP A 398 27.38 -21.28 11.33
CA ASP A 398 26.95 -19.88 11.30
C ASP A 398 26.05 -19.47 12.48
N ARG A 399 26.03 -20.27 13.57
CA ARG A 399 25.13 -20.06 14.73
C ARG A 399 25.27 -18.66 15.33
N ASP A 400 26.48 -18.20 15.56
CA ASP A 400 26.72 -16.90 16.21
C ASP A 400 26.33 -15.73 15.31
N GLU A 401 26.55 -15.85 14.00
CA GLU A 401 26.11 -14.85 13.02
C GLU A 401 24.58 -14.77 12.96
N LEU A 402 23.88 -15.92 12.99
CA LEU A 402 22.43 -15.96 13.02
C LEU A 402 21.88 -15.37 14.32
N LEU A 403 22.45 -15.72 15.48
CA LEU A 403 22.04 -15.13 16.76
C LEU A 403 22.24 -13.61 16.76
N ALA A 404 23.36 -13.12 16.22
CA ALA A 404 23.60 -11.69 16.04
C ALA A 404 22.56 -11.05 15.11
N HIS A 405 22.21 -11.71 14.00
CA HIS A 405 21.18 -11.27 13.08
C HIS A 405 19.81 -11.11 13.76
N TYR A 406 19.35 -12.09 14.54
CA TYR A 406 18.06 -12.00 15.24
C TYR A 406 18.07 -10.93 16.33
N ARG A 407 19.16 -10.78 17.10
CA ARG A 407 19.28 -9.68 18.08
C ARG A 407 19.16 -8.32 17.41
N GLU A 408 19.81 -8.15 16.26
CA GLU A 408 19.74 -6.90 15.50
C GLU A 408 18.36 -6.68 14.86
N ALA A 409 17.68 -7.73 14.40
CA ALA A 409 16.32 -7.64 13.90
C ALA A 409 15.34 -7.17 14.99
N VAL A 410 15.43 -7.74 16.20
CA VAL A 410 14.63 -7.32 17.37
C VAL A 410 14.95 -5.87 17.76
N ALA A 411 16.23 -5.51 17.82
CA ALA A 411 16.65 -4.14 18.13
C ALA A 411 16.16 -3.15 17.07
N THR A 412 16.19 -3.51 15.79
CA THR A 412 15.67 -2.69 14.69
C THR A 412 14.17 -2.48 14.81
N ALA A 413 13.39 -3.53 15.06
CA ALA A 413 11.94 -3.41 15.27
C ALA A 413 11.61 -2.45 16.44
N ALA A 414 12.32 -2.61 17.56
CA ALA A 414 12.17 -1.73 18.72
C ALA A 414 12.53 -0.26 18.41
N ARG A 415 13.65 -0.01 17.72
CA ARG A 415 14.08 1.35 17.32
C ARG A 415 13.13 2.00 16.32
N SER A 416 12.45 1.21 15.48
CA SER A 416 11.39 1.70 14.58
C SER A 416 10.04 1.89 15.30
N ASN A 417 10.00 1.70 16.62
CA ASN A 417 8.80 1.81 17.45
C ASN A 417 7.67 0.85 17.02
N VAL A 418 8.05 -0.32 16.48
CA VAL A 418 7.12 -1.44 16.35
C VAL A 418 6.78 -1.90 17.77
N PRO A 419 5.50 -2.10 18.13
CA PRO A 419 5.14 -2.54 19.47
C PRO A 419 5.77 -3.90 19.76
N MET A 420 6.76 -3.94 20.66
CA MET A 420 7.42 -5.16 21.12
C MET A 420 6.90 -5.54 22.50
N GLY A 421 6.97 -6.83 22.86
CA GLY A 421 6.60 -7.34 24.18
C GLY A 421 5.15 -7.82 24.32
N GLN A 422 4.35 -7.70 23.27
CA GLN A 422 3.04 -8.37 23.18
C GLN A 422 3.19 -9.76 22.54
N ARG A 423 2.28 -10.69 22.85
CA ARG A 423 2.27 -12.02 22.22
C ARG A 423 1.94 -11.94 20.73
N VAL A 424 0.99 -11.09 20.38
CA VAL A 424 0.57 -10.74 19.02
C VAL A 424 0.19 -9.27 19.00
N LEU A 425 0.15 -8.69 17.82
CA LEU A 425 -0.22 -7.31 17.52
C LEU A 425 -1.56 -7.26 16.81
N ARG A 426 -2.28 -6.14 16.95
CA ARG A 426 -3.42 -5.75 16.13
C ARG A 426 -3.15 -4.38 15.50
N ALA A 427 -3.97 -4.00 14.53
CA ALA A 427 -3.87 -2.68 13.90
C ALA A 427 -3.90 -1.53 14.94
N ALA A 428 -4.72 -1.68 16.00
CA ALA A 428 -4.85 -0.69 17.07
C ALA A 428 -3.55 -0.46 17.88
N ASP A 429 -2.63 -1.42 17.91
CA ASP A 429 -1.35 -1.28 18.64
C ASP A 429 -0.39 -0.30 17.97
N PHE A 430 -0.61 -0.01 16.68
CA PHE A 430 0.13 0.98 15.91
C PHE A 430 -0.49 2.38 15.97
N LEU A 431 -1.51 2.61 16.80
CA LEU A 431 -2.24 3.87 16.86
C LEU A 431 -2.22 4.48 18.27
N PRO A 432 -1.97 5.80 18.38
CA PRO A 432 -1.66 6.44 19.66
C PRO A 432 -2.78 6.39 20.70
N GLU A 433 -4.04 6.52 20.28
CA GLU A 433 -5.17 6.67 21.19
C GLU A 433 -6.02 5.38 21.35
N LYS A 434 -5.62 4.26 20.72
CA LYS A 434 -6.31 2.96 20.64
C LYS A 434 -7.77 2.97 20.15
N ARG A 435 -8.44 4.13 20.15
CA ARG A 435 -9.64 4.45 19.37
C ARG A 435 -9.16 5.06 18.06
N TRP A 436 -9.65 4.52 16.97
CA TRP A 436 -9.22 4.91 15.64
C TRP A 436 -10.31 4.63 14.63
N GLN A 437 -10.15 5.23 13.46
CA GLN A 437 -10.96 4.99 12.29
C GLN A 437 -10.06 4.84 11.06
N VAL A 438 -10.55 4.08 10.09
CA VAL A 438 -9.89 3.91 8.80
C VAL A 438 -10.87 4.11 7.66
N LEU A 439 -10.39 4.75 6.61
CA LEU A 439 -11.01 4.79 5.30
C LEU A 439 -10.08 4.09 4.31
N ALA A 440 -10.47 2.89 3.89
CA ALA A 440 -9.80 2.15 2.83
C ALA A 440 -10.37 2.57 1.47
N ALA A 441 -9.49 2.93 0.54
CA ALA A 441 -9.79 3.27 -0.83
C ALA A 441 -8.97 2.36 -1.78
N LEU A 442 -9.68 1.59 -2.60
CA LEU A 442 -9.07 0.64 -3.53
C LEU A 442 -9.43 1.01 -4.97
N GLY A 443 -8.50 0.83 -5.89
CA GLY A 443 -8.74 0.98 -7.32
C GLY A 443 -8.36 -0.31 -8.05
N TYR A 444 -9.31 -0.93 -8.74
CA TYR A 444 -9.10 -2.23 -9.38
C TYR A 444 -8.47 -2.05 -10.76
N ILE A 445 -7.23 -2.51 -10.94
CA ILE A 445 -6.54 -2.48 -12.24
C ILE A 445 -7.05 -3.63 -13.10
N CYS A 446 -7.04 -4.83 -12.54
CA CYS A 446 -7.63 -6.04 -13.08
C CYS A 446 -8.80 -6.48 -12.22
N THR A 447 -9.61 -7.42 -12.70
CA THR A 447 -10.72 -7.98 -11.91
C THR A 447 -10.16 -8.66 -10.66
N ASP A 448 -10.77 -8.37 -9.51
CA ASP A 448 -10.43 -9.01 -8.25
C ASP A 448 -11.14 -10.36 -8.12
N PRO A 449 -10.42 -11.49 -8.05
CA PRO A 449 -11.06 -12.81 -7.99
C PRO A 449 -11.73 -13.07 -6.63
N TYR A 450 -11.39 -12.36 -5.56
CA TYR A 450 -11.95 -12.62 -4.24
C TYR A 450 -13.34 -11.98 -4.07
N THR A 451 -13.55 -10.79 -4.63
CA THR A 451 -14.84 -10.08 -4.56
C THR A 451 -15.64 -10.09 -5.86
N GLY A 452 -15.04 -10.51 -6.97
CA GLY A 452 -15.63 -10.40 -8.32
C GLY A 452 -15.70 -8.95 -8.84
N THR A 453 -15.04 -8.00 -8.17
CA THR A 453 -15.11 -6.59 -8.57
C THR A 453 -14.33 -6.36 -9.87
N PRO A 454 -14.95 -5.81 -10.93
CA PRO A 454 -14.28 -5.61 -12.21
C PRO A 454 -13.21 -4.53 -12.14
N GLY A 455 -12.11 -4.73 -12.88
CA GLY A 455 -11.03 -3.76 -13.03
C GLY A 455 -11.31 -2.68 -14.07
N VAL A 456 -10.26 -2.23 -14.75
CA VAL A 456 -10.35 -1.28 -15.87
C VAL A 456 -10.90 -1.99 -17.12
N GLU A 457 -11.98 -1.48 -17.67
CA GLU A 457 -12.61 -1.94 -18.91
C GLU A 457 -12.55 -0.82 -19.96
N GLN A 458 -12.06 -1.12 -21.16
CA GLN A 458 -12.07 -0.18 -22.27
C GLN A 458 -13.42 -0.25 -22.98
N LEU A 459 -14.13 0.89 -23.08
CA LEU A 459 -15.41 1.02 -23.77
C LEU A 459 -15.24 1.54 -25.20
N ASP A 460 -14.25 2.39 -25.41
CA ASP A 460 -13.85 2.98 -26.69
C ASP A 460 -12.38 3.41 -26.63
N GLU A 461 -11.80 3.98 -27.68
CA GLU A 461 -10.40 4.41 -27.77
C GLU A 461 -9.95 5.25 -26.56
N LEU A 462 -10.76 6.26 -26.19
CA LEU A 462 -10.46 7.19 -25.10
C LEU A 462 -11.42 7.06 -23.90
N ARG A 463 -12.28 6.04 -23.89
CA ARG A 463 -13.37 5.90 -22.91
C ARG A 463 -13.23 4.60 -22.12
N TYR A 464 -13.26 4.71 -20.80
CA TYR A 464 -12.96 3.61 -19.89
C TYR A 464 -13.97 3.56 -18.75
N ARG A 465 -14.30 2.35 -18.33
CA ARG A 465 -14.97 2.09 -17.06
C ARG A 465 -13.93 1.65 -16.04
N VAL A 466 -13.98 2.23 -14.84
CA VAL A 466 -13.01 1.94 -13.78
C VAL A 466 -13.72 1.86 -12.45
N THR A 467 -13.45 0.80 -11.71
CA THR A 467 -14.06 0.57 -10.40
C THR A 467 -13.11 0.96 -9.28
N ALA A 468 -13.64 1.65 -8.28
CA ALA A 468 -13.01 1.84 -6.99
C ALA A 468 -13.92 1.34 -5.87
N SER A 469 -13.34 0.92 -4.75
CA SER A 469 -14.07 0.58 -3.53
C SER A 469 -13.66 1.53 -2.41
N LEU A 470 -14.65 1.98 -1.64
CA LEU A 470 -14.45 2.67 -0.37
C LEU A 470 -15.00 1.80 0.75
N ARG A 471 -14.25 1.68 1.85
CA ARG A 471 -14.71 1.00 3.05
C ARG A 471 -14.27 1.70 4.31
N THR A 472 -15.16 1.74 5.28
CA THR A 472 -14.89 2.16 6.64
C THR A 472 -15.76 1.32 7.58
N ARG A 473 -15.68 1.58 8.88
CA ARG A 473 -16.50 0.89 9.86
C ARG A 473 -17.99 1.07 9.52
N ASN A 474 -18.69 -0.06 9.39
CA ASN A 474 -20.14 -0.14 9.11
C ASN A 474 -20.60 0.39 7.73
N ALA A 475 -19.68 0.77 6.83
CA ALA A 475 -20.08 1.28 5.52
C ALA A 475 -19.08 0.91 4.42
N ALA A 476 -19.63 0.52 3.27
CA ALA A 476 -18.87 0.20 2.08
C ALA A 476 -19.61 0.70 0.83
N SER A 477 -18.85 1.10 -0.18
CA SER A 477 -19.39 1.37 -1.50
C SER A 477 -18.44 0.93 -2.61
N ARG A 478 -19.01 0.37 -3.67
CA ARG A 478 -18.34 0.18 -4.95
C ARG A 478 -18.77 1.31 -5.87
N VAL A 479 -17.81 2.02 -6.43
CA VAL A 479 -18.03 3.18 -7.29
C VAL A 479 -17.42 2.89 -8.65
N THR A 480 -18.27 2.88 -9.67
CA THR A 480 -17.87 2.60 -11.05
C THR A 480 -17.95 3.90 -11.84
N PHE A 481 -16.79 4.40 -12.25
CA PHE A 481 -16.67 5.63 -13.04
C PHE A 481 -16.62 5.30 -14.52
N THR A 482 -17.34 6.05 -15.35
CA THR A 482 -17.09 6.13 -16.79
C THR A 482 -16.32 7.41 -17.07
N LEU A 483 -15.06 7.24 -17.46
CA LEU A 483 -14.10 8.31 -17.64
C LEU A 483 -13.69 8.38 -19.11
N ARG A 484 -13.59 9.61 -19.62
CA ARG A 484 -13.02 9.89 -20.94
C ARG A 484 -11.72 10.67 -20.79
N LEU A 485 -10.66 10.21 -21.44
CA LEU A 485 -9.43 10.98 -21.60
C LEU A 485 -9.71 12.20 -22.48
N LYS A 486 -9.31 13.39 -22.03
CA LYS A 486 -9.51 14.62 -22.82
C LYS A 486 -8.48 14.79 -23.94
N GLU A 487 -7.33 14.16 -23.79
CA GLU A 487 -6.20 14.21 -24.72
C GLU A 487 -6.05 12.88 -25.46
N SER A 488 -5.25 12.85 -26.53
CA SER A 488 -4.83 11.60 -27.19
C SER A 488 -4.10 10.67 -26.22
N LEU A 489 -3.95 9.37 -26.55
CA LEU A 489 -3.22 8.43 -25.68
C LEU A 489 -1.75 8.84 -25.46
N GLU A 490 -1.10 9.40 -26.48
CA GLU A 490 0.27 9.90 -26.38
C GLU A 490 0.38 11.08 -25.40
N GLU A 491 -0.52 12.05 -25.51
CA GLU A 491 -0.56 13.20 -24.60
C GLU A 491 -1.00 12.80 -23.18
N ALA A 492 -1.98 11.90 -23.07
CA ALA A 492 -2.44 11.36 -21.80
C ALA A 492 -1.30 10.63 -21.08
N ARG A 493 -0.49 9.82 -21.80
CA ARG A 493 0.71 9.20 -21.22
C ARG A 493 1.59 10.24 -20.55
N LEU A 494 1.78 11.41 -21.16
CA LEU A 494 2.56 12.49 -20.58
C LEU A 494 1.87 13.11 -19.33
N VAL A 495 0.55 13.22 -19.30
CA VAL A 495 -0.20 13.70 -18.12
C VAL A 495 -0.03 12.76 -16.92
N PHE A 496 -0.04 11.46 -17.18
CA PHE A 496 0.11 10.38 -16.19
C PHE A 496 1.57 9.99 -15.90
N SER A 497 2.54 10.59 -16.60
CA SER A 497 3.97 10.32 -16.38
C SER A 497 4.65 11.42 -15.56
N PRO A 498 5.69 11.08 -14.78
CA PRO A 498 6.60 12.04 -14.17
C PRO A 498 7.24 12.97 -15.22
N LEU A 499 7.52 14.22 -14.83
CA LEU A 499 8.02 15.30 -15.67
C LEU A 499 9.38 15.02 -16.35
N LEU A 500 10.36 14.48 -15.64
CA LEU A 500 11.65 14.04 -16.22
C LEU A 500 11.45 12.91 -17.22
N VAL A 501 10.56 11.96 -16.92
CA VAL A 501 10.21 10.85 -17.83
C VAL A 501 9.60 11.41 -19.13
N ARG A 502 8.80 12.48 -19.06
CA ARG A 502 8.27 13.15 -20.25
C ARG A 502 9.37 13.78 -21.11
N PHE A 503 10.36 14.39 -20.48
CA PHE A 503 11.49 15.03 -21.20
C PHE A 503 12.40 13.99 -21.84
N LEU A 504 12.69 12.89 -21.14
CA LEU A 504 13.37 11.73 -21.71
C LEU A 504 12.59 11.12 -22.88
N GLY A 505 11.25 11.19 -22.84
CA GLY A 505 10.36 10.80 -23.92
C GLY A 505 10.26 11.81 -25.08
N GLY A 506 11.09 12.85 -25.12
CA GLY A 506 11.18 13.81 -26.23
C GLY A 506 10.32 15.07 -26.09
N THR A 507 9.64 15.28 -24.96
CA THR A 507 8.93 16.55 -24.73
C THR A 507 9.94 17.70 -24.62
N ASP A 508 9.85 18.71 -25.49
CA ASP A 508 10.70 19.90 -25.42
C ASP A 508 10.35 20.76 -24.19
N TRP A 509 11.25 20.76 -23.20
CA TRP A 509 11.09 21.52 -21.96
C TRP A 509 11.23 23.03 -22.14
N ARG A 510 11.82 23.48 -23.26
CA ARG A 510 12.05 24.91 -23.54
C ARG A 510 10.82 25.60 -24.11
N ARG A 511 9.91 24.84 -24.74
CA ARG A 511 8.71 25.37 -25.41
C ARG A 511 7.44 25.27 -24.58
N ARG A 512 7.46 24.54 -23.46
CA ARG A 512 6.31 24.40 -22.55
C ARG A 512 6.21 25.57 -21.57
N ALA A 513 4.99 25.85 -21.12
CA ALA A 513 4.78 26.74 -19.98
C ALA A 513 5.34 26.10 -18.69
N VAL A 514 6.26 26.80 -18.02
CA VAL A 514 6.85 26.37 -16.75
C VAL A 514 5.97 26.80 -15.58
N LYS A 515 5.73 25.88 -14.64
CA LYS A 515 4.97 26.14 -13.42
C LYS A 515 5.89 26.10 -12.21
N ILE A 516 5.58 26.88 -11.16
CA ILE A 516 6.29 26.81 -9.86
C ILE A 516 6.35 25.37 -9.33
N SER A 517 5.26 24.61 -9.52
CA SER A 517 5.18 23.20 -9.12
C SER A 517 6.20 22.30 -9.81
N ASP A 518 6.73 22.69 -10.98
CA ASP A 518 7.70 21.88 -11.71
C ASP A 518 9.00 21.74 -10.91
N SER A 519 9.39 22.76 -10.14
CA SER A 519 10.53 22.67 -9.21
C SER A 519 10.36 21.54 -8.19
N GLY A 520 9.22 21.49 -7.50
CA GLY A 520 8.93 20.43 -6.54
C GLY A 520 8.80 19.04 -7.19
N ARG A 521 8.23 18.97 -8.40
CA ARG A 521 8.07 17.69 -9.14
C ARG A 521 9.42 17.14 -9.59
N LEU A 522 10.25 17.97 -10.23
CA LEU A 522 11.61 17.58 -10.62
C LEU A 522 12.45 17.18 -9.41
N ARG A 523 12.34 17.90 -8.30
CA ARG A 523 12.99 17.52 -7.04
C ARG A 523 12.58 16.11 -6.59
N ASN A 524 11.29 15.83 -6.50
CA ASN A 524 10.80 14.51 -6.06
C ASN A 524 11.20 13.41 -7.05
N GLU A 525 11.13 13.68 -8.35
CA GLU A 525 11.48 12.70 -9.37
C GLU A 525 12.96 12.36 -9.41
N LEU A 526 13.86 13.33 -9.19
CA LEU A 526 15.29 13.05 -9.04
C LEU A 526 15.55 12.13 -7.86
N GLN A 527 14.85 12.37 -6.75
CA GLN A 527 14.96 11.51 -5.56
C GLN A 527 14.46 10.09 -5.83
N THR A 528 13.56 9.88 -6.80
CA THR A 528 13.10 8.54 -7.19
C THR A 528 14.07 7.90 -8.18
N LEU A 529 14.47 8.66 -9.20
CA LEU A 529 15.20 8.12 -10.35
C LEU A 529 16.69 7.89 -10.06
N VAL A 530 17.30 8.74 -9.24
CA VAL A 530 18.76 8.77 -9.05
C VAL A 530 19.14 9.05 -7.59
N SER A 531 18.42 8.47 -6.63
CA SER A 531 18.67 8.67 -5.19
C SER A 531 20.14 8.49 -4.79
N GLN A 532 20.83 7.50 -5.36
CA GLN A 532 22.24 7.20 -5.14
C GLN A 532 23.20 8.33 -5.55
N ALA A 533 22.76 9.21 -6.46
CA ALA A 533 23.53 10.34 -6.97
C ALA A 533 23.25 11.65 -6.22
N LEU A 534 22.39 11.63 -5.20
CA LEU A 534 21.99 12.83 -4.47
C LEU A 534 22.78 12.99 -3.17
N GLU A 535 23.30 14.20 -2.95
CA GLU A 535 23.87 14.62 -1.67
C GLU A 535 23.02 15.74 -1.09
N PHE A 536 22.49 15.55 0.12
CA PHE A 536 21.63 16.52 0.80
C PHE A 536 22.46 17.45 1.70
N ARG A 537 22.39 18.76 1.44
CA ARG A 537 23.09 19.82 2.19
C ARG A 537 22.09 20.83 2.75
N GLY A 538 21.46 20.47 3.86
CA GLY A 538 20.42 21.32 4.47
C GLY A 538 19.16 21.37 3.62
N GLU A 539 18.91 22.50 2.97
CA GLU A 539 17.80 22.69 2.01
C GLU A 539 18.22 22.47 0.55
N ARG A 540 19.52 22.32 0.29
CA ARG A 540 20.07 22.08 -1.03
C ARG A 540 20.31 20.60 -1.30
N ILE A 541 20.24 20.23 -2.57
CA ILE A 541 20.52 18.90 -3.11
C ILE A 541 21.53 19.06 -4.22
N ARG A 542 22.67 18.38 -4.08
CA ARG A 542 23.69 18.28 -5.12
C ARG A 542 23.53 16.96 -5.88
N VAL A 543 23.45 17.05 -7.20
CA VAL A 543 23.34 15.90 -8.11
C VAL A 543 24.71 15.57 -8.68
N HIS A 544 25.22 14.38 -8.36
CA HIS A 544 26.49 13.82 -8.81
C HIS A 544 26.26 12.82 -9.93
N PHE A 545 26.23 13.29 -11.19
CA PHE A 545 25.93 12.38 -12.32
C PHE A 545 26.98 11.29 -12.53
N ASP A 546 28.22 11.53 -12.10
CA ASP A 546 29.31 10.54 -12.08
C ASP A 546 29.01 9.33 -11.18
N ARG A 547 28.06 9.45 -10.24
CA ARG A 547 27.59 8.35 -9.38
C ARG A 547 26.44 7.55 -9.98
N ILE A 548 25.91 7.93 -11.14
CA ILE A 548 24.80 7.23 -11.79
C ILE A 548 25.38 6.07 -12.63
N ASP A 549 25.16 4.84 -12.17
CA ASP A 549 25.50 3.63 -12.94
C ASP A 549 24.75 3.64 -14.29
N GLU A 550 25.48 3.43 -15.39
CA GLU A 550 24.93 3.35 -16.74
C GLU A 550 23.89 2.24 -16.89
N LYS A 551 23.97 1.19 -16.05
CA LYS A 551 22.98 0.12 -15.96
C LYS A 551 21.66 0.57 -15.32
N VAL A 552 21.70 1.62 -14.50
CA VAL A 552 20.52 2.25 -13.90
C VAL A 552 19.92 3.26 -14.87
N MET A 553 20.75 4.08 -15.51
CA MET A 553 20.33 5.09 -16.47
C MET A 553 21.37 5.25 -17.57
N PRO A 554 21.03 5.05 -18.86
CA PRO A 554 21.97 5.22 -19.96
C PRO A 554 22.56 6.63 -20.02
N ARG A 555 23.81 6.78 -20.47
CA ARG A 555 24.50 8.09 -20.55
C ARG A 555 23.69 9.17 -21.29
N ALA A 556 23.08 8.83 -22.43
CA ALA A 556 22.26 9.77 -23.19
C ALA A 556 21.08 10.33 -22.36
N SER A 557 20.47 9.49 -21.50
CA SER A 557 19.42 9.92 -20.58
C SER A 557 19.98 10.80 -19.45
N GLN A 558 21.16 10.48 -18.93
CA GLN A 558 21.85 11.29 -17.93
C GLN A 558 22.18 12.69 -18.47
N GLU A 559 22.72 12.76 -19.70
CA GLU A 559 23.03 14.02 -20.41
C GLU A 559 21.77 14.86 -20.61
N THR A 560 20.68 14.23 -21.08
CA THR A 560 19.38 14.90 -21.25
C THR A 560 18.88 15.47 -19.93
N ILE A 561 18.93 14.71 -18.83
CA ILE A 561 18.54 15.20 -17.50
C ILE A 561 19.43 16.36 -17.07
N ARG A 562 20.75 16.26 -17.27
CA ARG A 562 21.68 17.36 -16.95
C ARG A 562 21.33 18.64 -17.71
N GLU A 563 21.01 18.55 -19.01
CA GLU A 563 20.58 19.70 -19.81
C GLU A 563 19.27 20.30 -19.32
N VAL A 564 18.27 19.47 -19.02
CA VAL A 564 16.99 19.89 -18.45
C VAL A 564 17.24 20.67 -17.16
N LEU A 565 17.97 20.07 -16.22
CA LEU A 565 18.19 20.64 -14.90
C LEU A 565 18.98 21.96 -14.96
N THR A 566 20.01 22.03 -15.80
CA THR A 566 20.77 23.26 -16.05
C THR A 566 19.85 24.36 -16.57
N TRP A 567 19.02 24.05 -17.58
CA TRP A 567 18.10 25.03 -18.15
C TRP A 567 17.09 25.55 -17.11
N TYR A 568 16.47 24.67 -16.33
CA TYR A 568 15.53 25.09 -15.27
C TYR A 568 16.21 25.95 -14.19
N LYS A 569 17.45 25.60 -13.81
CA LYS A 569 18.23 26.38 -12.84
C LYS A 569 18.59 27.77 -13.37
N GLU A 570 18.95 27.89 -14.64
CA GLU A 570 19.29 29.17 -15.28
C GLU A 570 18.07 30.07 -15.51
N GLN A 571 16.96 29.50 -16.00
CA GLN A 571 15.76 30.27 -16.34
C GLN A 571 14.89 30.58 -15.12
N HIS A 572 14.96 29.74 -14.07
CA HIS A 572 14.13 29.89 -12.87
C HIS A 572 14.96 29.77 -11.57
N PRO A 573 16.00 30.61 -11.38
CA PRO A 573 16.99 30.43 -10.32
C PRO A 573 16.39 30.46 -8.91
N ILE A 574 15.35 31.27 -8.68
CA ILE A 574 14.67 31.34 -7.38
C ILE A 574 13.94 30.03 -7.06
N TRP A 575 13.29 29.41 -8.06
CA TRP A 575 12.53 28.18 -7.84
C TRP A 575 13.45 26.96 -7.69
N PHE A 576 14.68 27.03 -8.23
CA PHE A 576 15.66 25.96 -8.23
C PHE A 576 16.91 26.27 -7.38
N ASP A 577 16.84 27.20 -6.42
CA ASP A 577 17.95 27.50 -5.49
C ASP A 577 18.32 26.29 -4.59
N TRP A 578 17.40 25.32 -4.48
CA TRP A 578 17.69 24.05 -3.84
C TRP A 578 18.64 23.16 -4.67
N LEU A 579 18.83 23.39 -5.97
CA LEU A 579 19.54 22.47 -6.86
C LEU A 579 20.99 22.88 -7.11
N GLU A 580 21.93 21.97 -6.86
CA GLU A 580 23.34 22.05 -7.27
C GLU A 580 23.65 20.92 -8.25
N LEU A 581 24.42 21.21 -9.30
CA LEU A 581 24.83 20.24 -10.32
C LEU A 581 26.35 20.13 -10.26
N SER A 582 26.87 18.90 -10.19
CA SER A 582 28.31 18.61 -10.29
C SER A 582 28.65 17.74 -11.48
#